data_AF-A0A7C6YLU1-F1
#
_entry.id   AF-A0A7C6YLU1-F1
#
_cell.length_a   1.000
_cell.length_b   1.000
_cell.length_c   1.000
_cell.angle_alpha   90.00
_cell.angle_beta   90.00
_cell.angle_gamma   90.00
#
_symmetry.space_group_name_H-M   'P 1'
#
loop_
_entity.id
_entity.type
_entity.pdbx_description
1 polymer ?
#
loop_
_entity_poly.entity_id
_entity_poly.type
_entity_poly.pdbx_seq_one_letter_code
_entity_poly.pdbx_strand_id
1 'polypeptide(L)'
;MSFKKKENNVLKYLNLALSFGLTLAITVYILYKAGTWLDQRLGTEPLFMILGVFLALATIFWQLIEEMQGSEKPAKKSKLETEQDKQKKT
;
A
#
# COMPACT_ATOMS: atom_id res chain seq x y z
N MET A 1 -13.06 -16.76 38.61
CA MET A 1 -13.95 -16.87 37.43
C MET A 1 -13.19 -16.29 36.24
N SER A 2 -12.63 -17.13 35.37
CA SER A 2 -11.82 -16.65 34.24
C SER A 2 -12.75 -16.33 33.07
N PHE A 3 -12.97 -15.04 32.82
CA PHE A 3 -13.81 -14.56 31.73
C PHE A 3 -13.12 -14.85 30.40
N LYS A 4 -13.47 -15.99 29.79
CA LYS A 4 -13.01 -16.38 28.46
C LYS A 4 -13.60 -15.39 27.46
N LYS A 5 -12.79 -14.41 27.06
CA LYS A 5 -13.13 -13.37 26.06
C LYS A 5 -13.45 -14.10 24.75
N LYS A 6 -14.74 -14.17 24.40
CA LYS A 6 -15.20 -14.75 23.14
C LYS A 6 -14.68 -13.86 22.01
N GLU A 7 -13.60 -14.27 21.35
CA GLU A 7 -13.09 -13.60 20.15
C GLU A 7 -14.21 -13.59 19.10
N ASN A 8 -14.86 -12.45 18.96
CA ASN A 8 -15.82 -12.18 17.92
C ASN A 8 -15.03 -11.84 16.66
N ASN A 9 -14.87 -12.82 15.78
CA ASN A 9 -14.19 -12.69 14.49
C ASN A 9 -14.60 -11.41 13.72
N VAL A 10 -15.84 -10.94 13.90
CA VAL A 10 -16.35 -9.66 13.37
C VAL A 10 -15.51 -8.46 13.80
N LEU A 11 -15.11 -8.31 15.06
CA LEU A 11 -14.26 -7.20 15.50
C LEU A 11 -12.86 -7.29 14.91
N LYS A 12 -12.34 -8.52 14.73
CA LYS A 12 -11.05 -8.76 14.09
C LYS A 12 -11.07 -8.35 12.61
N TYR A 13 -12.13 -8.71 11.87
CA TYR A 13 -12.31 -8.28 10.48
C TYR A 13 -12.55 -6.78 10.35
N LEU A 14 -13.27 -6.17 11.30
CA LEU A 14 -13.50 -4.72 11.33
C LEU A 14 -12.17 -3.97 11.50
N ASN A 15 -11.34 -4.38 12.46
CA ASN A 15 -10.02 -3.79 12.66
C ASN A 15 -9.13 -3.98 11.44
N LEU A 16 -9.15 -5.17 10.82
CA LEU A 16 -8.39 -5.43 9.59
C LEU A 16 -8.85 -4.50 8.45
N ALA A 17 -10.15 -4.39 8.23
CA ALA A 17 -10.71 -3.54 7.17
C ALA A 17 -10.43 -2.06 7.42
N LEU A 18 -10.52 -1.60 8.67
CA LEU A 18 -10.20 -0.22 9.06
C LEU A 18 -8.72 0.09 8.87
N SER A 19 -7.82 -0.76 9.38
CA SER A 19 -6.38 -0.56 9.22
C SER A 19 -5.99 -0.57 7.74
N PHE A 20 -6.48 -1.55 6.98
CA PHE A 20 -6.16 -1.67 5.55
C PHE A 20 -6.76 -0.54 4.73
N GLY A 21 -8.04 -0.22 4.95
CA GLY A 21 -8.74 0.87 4.26
C GLY A 21 -8.14 2.23 4.55
N LEU A 22 -7.73 2.49 5.79
CA LEU A 22 -7.06 3.74 6.16
C LEU A 22 -5.67 3.84 5.51
N THR A 23 -4.88 2.78 5.55
CA THR A 23 -3.58 2.75 4.85
C THR A 23 -3.77 2.99 3.35
N LEU A 24 -4.73 2.30 2.72
CA LEU A 24 -5.04 2.48 1.30
C LEU A 24 -5.42 3.94 0.99
N ALA A 25 -6.33 4.53 1.78
CA ALA A 25 -6.76 5.91 1.60
C ALA A 25 -5.60 6.90 1.68
N ILE A 26 -4.72 6.74 2.68
CA ILE A 26 -3.53 7.59 2.86
C ILE A 26 -2.57 7.43 1.67
N THR A 27 -2.27 6.20 1.27
CA THR A 27 -1.36 5.93 0.14
C THR A 27 -1.89 6.53 -1.16
N VAL A 28 -3.18 6.33 -1.46
CA VAL A 28 -3.82 6.89 -2.65
C VAL A 28 -3.79 8.42 -2.62
N TYR A 29 -4.08 9.03 -1.46
CA TYR A 29 -4.04 10.49 -1.31
C TYR A 29 -2.64 11.06 -1.55
N ILE A 30 -1.60 10.43 -1.00
CA ILE A 30 -0.21 10.84 -1.23
C ILE A 30 0.16 10.70 -2.70
N LEU A 31 -0.20 9.59 -3.35
CA LEU A 31 0.13 9.35 -4.75
C LEU A 31 -0.61 10.32 -5.68
N TYR A 32 -1.86 10.66 -5.36
CA TYR A 32 -2.62 11.69 -6.06
C TYR A 32 -1.97 13.07 -5.93
N LYS A 33 -1.59 13.47 -4.72
CA LYS A 33 -0.87 14.73 -4.47
C LYS A 33 0.49 14.76 -5.17
N ALA A 34 1.22 13.66 -5.17
CA ALA A 34 2.52 13.56 -5.82
C ALA A 34 2.40 13.60 -7.35
N GLY A 35 1.41 12.91 -7.92
CA GLY A 35 1.11 12.91 -9.35
C GLY A 35 0.69 14.30 -9.85
N THR A 36 -0.25 14.94 -9.14
CA THR A 36 -0.71 16.30 -9.47
C THR A 36 0.38 17.35 -9.32
N TRP A 37 1.25 17.26 -8.30
CA TRP A 37 2.40 18.15 -8.17
C TRP A 37 3.39 17.98 -9.34
N LEU A 38 3.62 16.74 -9.78
CA LEU A 38 4.50 16.45 -10.91
C LEU A 38 3.91 16.95 -12.25
N ASP A 39 2.61 16.76 -12.46
CA ASP A 39 1.85 17.28 -13.62
C ASP A 39 1.95 18.82 -13.69
N GLN A 40 1.77 19.50 -12.55
CA GLN A 40 1.86 20.96 -12.46
C GLN A 40 3.28 21.49 -12.71
N ARG A 41 4.31 20.76 -12.26
CA ARG A 41 5.71 21.16 -12.47
C ARG A 41 6.15 21.02 -13.93
N LEU A 42 5.58 20.05 -14.64
CA LEU A 42 5.90 19.75 -16.04
C LEU A 42 4.92 20.39 -17.03
N GLY A 43 3.90 21.13 -16.55
CA GLY A 43 2.93 21.84 -17.38
C GLY A 43 2.09 20.90 -18.27
N THR A 44 1.99 19.63 -17.91
CA THR A 44 1.36 18.56 -18.69
C THR A 44 0.10 18.09 -17.99
N GLU A 45 -0.88 18.97 -17.82
CA GLU A 45 -2.18 18.54 -17.30
C GLU A 45 -2.92 17.70 -18.35
N PRO A 46 -3.36 16.44 -18.08
CA PRO A 46 -3.16 15.56 -16.93
C PRO A 46 -2.45 14.23 -17.34
N LEU A 47 -1.25 14.29 -17.91
CA LEU A 47 -0.61 13.12 -18.52
C LEU A 47 0.08 12.20 -17.49
N PHE A 48 0.72 12.73 -16.45
CA PHE A 48 1.39 11.91 -15.43
C PHE A 48 0.42 11.23 -14.48
N MET A 49 -0.74 11.82 -14.19
CA MET A 49 -1.80 11.09 -13.48
C MET A 49 -2.23 9.85 -14.27
N ILE A 50 -2.48 9.98 -15.58
CA ILE A 50 -2.83 8.87 -16.47
C ILE A 50 -1.69 7.84 -16.50
N LEU A 51 -0.45 8.31 -16.68
CA LEU A 51 0.73 7.44 -16.69
C LEU A 51 0.91 6.69 -15.36
N GLY A 52 0.64 7.35 -14.24
CA GLY A 52 0.68 6.77 -12.89
C GLY A 52 -0.37 5.67 -12.70
N VAL A 53 -1.59 5.88 -13.20
CA VAL A 53 -2.63 4.83 -13.20
C VAL A 53 -2.20 3.65 -14.07
N PHE A 54 -1.66 3.91 -15.26
CA PHE A 54 -1.14 2.85 -16.14
C PHE A 54 0.03 2.08 -15.51
N LEU A 55 0.96 2.78 -14.86
CA LEU A 55 2.06 2.13 -14.12
C LEU A 55 1.52 1.29 -12.96
N ALA A 56 0.57 1.81 -12.18
CA ALA A 56 -0.02 1.06 -11.07
C ALA A 56 -0.69 -0.22 -11.57
N LEU A 57 -1.49 -0.12 -12.64
CA LEU A 57 -2.09 -1.29 -13.30
C LEU A 57 -1.03 -2.26 -13.79
N ALA A 58 -0.02 -1.79 -14.52
CA ALA A 58 1.06 -2.63 -15.03
C ALA A 58 1.81 -3.35 -13.91
N THR A 59 2.03 -2.68 -12.77
CA THR A 59 2.70 -3.27 -11.60
C THR A 59 1.86 -4.41 -10.99
N ILE A 60 0.54 -4.22 -10.88
CA ILE A 60 -0.39 -5.24 -10.38
C ILE A 60 -0.42 -6.45 -11.31
N PHE A 61 -0.55 -6.22 -12.62
CA PHE A 61 -0.55 -7.31 -13.60
C PHE A 61 0.78 -8.06 -13.64
N TRP A 62 1.90 -7.35 -13.54
CA TRP A 62 3.21 -7.99 -13.48
C TRP A 62 3.36 -8.83 -12.23
N GLN A 63 2.95 -8.31 -11.07
CA GLN A 63 2.98 -9.08 -9.82
C GLN A 63 2.12 -10.35 -9.91
N LEU A 64 0.93 -10.27 -10.52
CA LEU A 64 0.07 -11.42 -10.74
C LEU A 64 0.71 -12.48 -11.66
N ILE A 65 1.38 -12.05 -12.73
CA ILE A 65 2.08 -12.95 -13.66
C ILE A 65 3.30 -13.58 -12.99
N GLU A 66 4.06 -12.81 -12.20
CA GLU A 66 5.23 -13.30 -11.45
C GLU A 66 4.82 -14.35 -10.40
N GLU A 67 3.72 -14.10 -9.70
CA GLU A 67 3.15 -15.02 -8.70
C GLU A 67 2.62 -16.32 -9.33
N MET A 68 2.15 -16.27 -10.59
CA MET A 68 1.69 -17.44 -11.35
C MET A 68 2.84 -18.23 -12.03
N GLN A 69 3.99 -17.60 -12.27
CA GLN A 69 5.12 -18.22 -12.99
C GLN A 69 6.23 -18.75 -12.07
N GLY A 70 6.30 -18.36 -10.80
CA GLY A 70 7.37 -18.84 -9.93
C GLY A 70 7.22 -18.56 -8.43
N SER A 71 6.89 -19.61 -7.69
CA SER A 71 7.34 -19.98 -6.35
C SER A 71 7.96 -18.89 -5.44
N GLU A 72 7.29 -18.65 -4.30
CA GLU A 72 7.87 -18.22 -3.01
C GLU A 72 8.77 -16.97 -2.97
N LYS A 73 8.42 -15.88 -3.63
CA LYS A 73 9.02 -14.58 -3.29
C LYS A 73 8.04 -13.75 -2.47
N PRO A 74 8.31 -13.54 -1.16
CA PRO A 74 7.39 -12.82 -0.29
C PRO A 74 7.15 -11.43 -0.88
N ALA A 75 5.87 -11.12 -1.06
CA ALA A 75 5.34 -9.83 -1.47
C ALA A 75 6.25 -8.72 -0.96
N LYS A 76 6.91 -8.06 -1.92
CA LYS A 76 7.88 -6.99 -1.70
C LYS A 76 7.13 -5.88 -0.97
N LYS A 77 7.22 -5.89 0.37
CA LYS A 77 6.85 -4.79 1.26
C LYS A 77 7.31 -3.51 0.59
N SER A 78 6.36 -2.67 0.22
CA SER A 78 6.63 -1.29 -0.17
C SER A 78 7.56 -0.68 0.88
N LYS A 79 8.69 -0.17 0.40
CA LYS A 79 9.78 0.43 1.18
C LYS A 79 9.30 1.66 1.96
N LEU A 80 8.72 1.45 3.14
CA LEU A 80 8.52 2.50 4.15
C LEU A 80 8.97 2.06 5.56
N GLU A 81 9.77 0.99 5.66
CA GLU A 81 10.25 0.41 6.92
C GLU A 81 11.80 0.37 6.99
N THR A 82 12.49 1.34 6.39
CA THR A 82 13.97 1.44 6.49
C THR A 82 14.47 2.44 7.55
N GLU A 83 13.60 3.16 8.28
CA GLU A 83 14.07 4.17 9.26
C GLU A 83 13.80 3.90 10.76
N GLN A 84 13.05 2.87 11.16
CA GLN A 84 12.72 2.66 12.59
C GLN A 84 13.68 1.71 13.36
N ASP A 85 14.61 1.00 12.70
CA ASP A 85 15.52 0.05 13.39
C ASP A 85 16.86 0.67 13.86
N LYS A 86 17.16 1.93 13.51
CA LYS A 86 18.43 2.57 13.93
C LYS A 86 18.39 3.30 15.28
N GLN A 87 17.23 3.45 15.93
CA GLN A 87 17.13 4.16 17.22
C GLN A 87 17.11 3.26 18.47
N LYS A 88 17.12 1.93 18.33
CA LYS A 88 17.09 1.02 19.50
C LYS A 88 18.44 0.39 19.85
N LYS A 89 19.55 0.90 19.28
CA LYS A 89 20.89 0.34 19.52
C LYS A 89 21.99 1.38 19.73
N THR A 90 21.68 2.44 20.47
CA THR A 90 22.64 3.30 21.17
C THR A 90 22.13 3.58 22.56
#